data_AF-A0A3S3UEH1-F1
#
_entry.id   AF-A0A3S3UEH1-F1
#
_cell.length_a   1.000
_cell.length_b   1.000
_cell.length_c   1.000
_cell.angle_alpha   90.00
_cell.angle_beta   90.00
_cell.angle_gamma   90.00
#
_symmetry.space_group_name_H-M   'P 1'
#
loop_
_entity.id
_entity.type
_entity.pdbx_description
1 polymer ?
#
loop_
_entity_poly.entity_id
_entity_poly.type
_entity_poly.pdbx_seq_one_letter_code
_entity_poly.pdbx_strand_id
1 'polypeptide(L)'
;MAVEPEFVGKEMETFFSSIAELIATPLTTEEVFYFAALLHLRFAHIHPFRDGNGRAARLLEKWFIAEKLGQQFWKIPSEQYYKEHQSEYYATIHLGINFYELDYNKCLDFLVMLPKCLYNLP
;
A
#
# COMPACT_ATOMS: atom_id res chain seq x y z
N MET A 1 1.88 6.22 12.98
CA MET A 1 0.60 6.94 13.15
C MET A 1 -0.52 5.96 12.86
N ALA A 2 -1.61 6.02 13.62
CA ALA A 2 -2.82 5.24 13.44
C ALA A 2 -4.01 6.16 13.74
N VAL A 3 -5.14 5.95 13.08
CA VAL A 3 -6.38 6.67 13.41
C VAL A 3 -6.94 6.14 14.73
N GLU A 4 -7.65 6.97 15.48
CA GLU A 4 -8.31 6.54 16.71
C GLU A 4 -9.38 5.47 16.44
N PRO A 5 -9.57 4.48 17.35
CA PRO A 5 -10.45 3.33 17.12
C PRO A 5 -11.88 3.68 16.68
N GLU A 6 -12.44 4.78 17.19
CA GLU A 6 -13.77 5.27 16.85
C GLU A 6 -13.90 5.74 15.38
N PHE A 7 -12.79 6.09 14.73
CA PHE A 7 -12.78 6.54 13.33
C PHE A 7 -12.33 5.45 12.35
N VAL A 8 -11.77 4.33 12.83
CA VAL A 8 -11.31 3.21 11.98
C VAL A 8 -12.41 2.73 11.05
N GLY A 9 -13.65 2.58 11.53
CA GLY A 9 -14.77 2.10 10.70
C GLY A 9 -15.01 3.00 9.49
N LYS A 10 -15.09 4.32 9.71
CA LYS A 10 -15.29 5.33 8.66
C LYS A 10 -14.14 5.36 7.67
N GLU A 11 -12.90 5.31 8.16
CA GLU A 11 -11.72 5.33 7.29
C GLU A 11 -11.64 4.05 6.43
N MET A 12 -12.00 2.89 7.00
CA MET A 12 -12.04 1.63 6.26
C MET A 12 -13.17 1.58 5.23
N GLU A 13 -14.34 2.15 5.51
CA GLU A 13 -15.43 2.30 4.53
C GLU A 13 -14.99 3.15 3.33
N THR A 14 -14.34 4.28 3.61
CA THR A 14 -13.79 5.16 2.56
C THR A 14 -12.72 4.44 1.75
N PHE A 15 -11.83 3.72 2.44
CA PHE A 15 -10.74 2.96 1.82
C PHE A 15 -11.24 1.87 0.87
N PHE A 16 -12.19 1.05 1.29
CA PHE A 16 -12.75 0.00 0.43
C PHE A 16 -13.63 0.55 -0.69
N SER A 17 -14.29 1.69 -0.48
CA SER A 17 -15.01 2.38 -1.56
C SER A 17 -14.03 2.82 -2.67
N SER A 18 -12.89 3.41 -2.31
CA SER A 18 -11.83 3.74 -3.29
C SER A 18 -11.30 2.49 -4.02
N ILE A 19 -11.12 1.37 -3.33
CA ILE A 19 -10.69 0.12 -3.96
C ILE A 19 -11.71 -0.34 -5.01
N ALA A 20 -13.00 -0.34 -4.67
CA ALA A 20 -14.06 -0.77 -5.59
C ALA A 20 -14.08 0.09 -6.87
N GLU A 21 -13.92 1.41 -6.73
CA GLU A 21 -13.80 2.32 -7.87
C GLU A 21 -12.56 2.01 -8.74
N LEU A 22 -11.40 1.79 -8.12
CA LEU A 22 -10.16 1.46 -8.82
C LEU A 22 -10.21 0.10 -9.54
N ILE A 23 -10.89 -0.89 -8.95
CA ILE A 23 -11.11 -2.19 -9.59
C ILE A 23 -11.95 -2.03 -10.86
N ALA A 24 -13.03 -1.22 -10.81
CA ALA A 24 -13.92 -0.97 -11.95
C ALA A 24 -13.29 -0.07 -13.04
N THR A 25 -12.25 0.69 -12.72
CA THR A 25 -11.63 1.65 -13.64
C THR A 25 -10.55 0.98 -14.52
N PRO A 26 -10.52 1.17 -15.84
CA PRO A 26 -9.38 0.77 -16.66
C PRO A 26 -8.13 1.55 -16.24
N LEU A 27 -7.05 0.85 -15.90
CA LEU A 27 -5.79 1.45 -15.44
C LEU A 27 -4.64 0.96 -16.32
N THR A 28 -3.65 1.81 -16.59
CA THR A 28 -2.37 1.36 -17.15
C THR A 28 -1.59 0.55 -16.13
N THR A 29 -0.56 -0.17 -16.57
CA THR A 29 0.33 -0.91 -15.67
C THR A 29 0.96 0.01 -14.61
N GLU A 30 1.43 1.19 -15.02
CA GLU A 30 2.03 2.18 -14.13
C GLU A 30 1.04 2.66 -13.06
N GLU A 31 -0.21 2.94 -13.47
CA GLU A 31 -1.27 3.33 -12.56
C GLU A 31 -1.62 2.21 -11.58
N VAL A 32 -1.64 0.95 -12.02
CA VAL A 32 -1.86 -0.19 -11.12
C VAL A 32 -0.80 -0.25 -10.03
N PHE A 33 0.48 -0.14 -10.39
CA PHE A 33 1.57 -0.16 -9.41
C PHE A 33 1.52 1.06 -8.48
N TYR A 34 1.21 2.25 -9.01
CA TYR A 34 1.01 3.46 -8.22
C TYR A 34 -0.10 3.28 -7.17
N PHE A 35 -1.29 2.83 -7.60
CA PHE A 35 -2.42 2.65 -6.70
C PHE A 35 -2.22 1.49 -5.73
N ALA A 36 -1.56 0.39 -6.14
CA ALA A 36 -1.22 -0.70 -5.23
C ALA A 36 -0.37 -0.22 -4.04
N ALA A 37 0.71 0.52 -4.33
CA ALA A 37 1.58 1.07 -3.29
C ALA A 37 0.86 2.13 -2.44
N LEU A 38 0.01 2.96 -3.05
CA LEU A 38 -0.79 3.95 -2.32
C LEU A 38 -1.80 3.29 -1.39
N LEU A 39 -2.47 2.22 -1.84
CA LEU A 39 -3.41 1.45 -1.02
C LEU A 39 -2.71 0.78 0.16
N HIS A 40 -1.52 0.21 -0.05
CA HIS A 40 -0.68 -0.29 1.05
C HIS A 40 -0.41 0.80 2.07
N LEU A 41 0.07 1.96 1.62
CA LEU A 41 0.46 3.06 2.49
C LEU A 41 -0.74 3.59 3.29
N ARG A 42 -1.87 3.82 2.62
CA ARG A 42 -3.12 4.23 3.28
C ARG A 42 -3.57 3.20 4.32
N PHE A 43 -3.53 1.91 4.00
CA PHE A 43 -3.88 0.85 4.95
C PHE A 43 -2.96 0.86 6.18
N ALA A 44 -1.66 1.04 5.97
CA ALA A 44 -0.68 1.14 7.05
C ALA A 44 -0.92 2.35 7.97
N HIS A 45 -1.39 3.48 7.41
CA HIS A 45 -1.79 4.67 8.17
C HIS A 45 -3.11 4.50 8.93
N ILE A 46 -4.10 3.83 8.35
CA ILE A 46 -5.37 3.54 9.05
C ILE A 46 -5.11 2.60 10.23
N HIS A 47 -4.31 1.56 10.02
CA HIS A 47 -3.91 0.59 11.05
C HIS A 47 -5.11 -0.07 11.77
N PRO A 48 -6.05 -0.70 11.04
CA PRO A 48 -7.35 -1.10 11.58
C PRO A 48 -7.32 -2.26 12.58
N PHE A 49 -6.23 -3.03 12.64
CA PHE A 49 -6.13 -4.23 13.46
C PHE A 49 -5.24 -4.03 14.69
N ARG A 50 -5.44 -4.86 15.71
CA ARG A 50 -4.55 -4.93 16.89
C ARG A 50 -3.14 -5.43 16.54
N ASP A 51 -3.04 -6.36 15.61
CA ASP A 51 -1.79 -6.88 15.04
C ASP A 51 -2.07 -7.34 13.60
N GLY A 52 -1.04 -7.39 12.77
CA GLY A 52 -1.12 -7.90 11.40
C GLY A 52 -1.27 -6.84 10.31
N ASN A 53 -1.32 -5.55 10.66
CA ASN A 53 -1.53 -4.47 9.68
C ASN A 53 -0.52 -4.48 8.53
N GLY A 54 0.77 -4.65 8.83
CA GLY A 54 1.79 -4.73 7.78
C GLY A 54 1.66 -5.97 6.88
N ARG A 55 1.22 -7.10 7.43
CA ARG A 55 0.97 -8.34 6.65
C ARG A 55 -0.24 -8.15 5.74
N ALA A 56 -1.31 -7.56 6.26
CA ALA A 56 -2.51 -7.24 5.49
C ALA A 56 -2.24 -6.21 4.39
N ALA A 57 -1.46 -5.16 4.66
CA ALA A 57 -1.10 -4.14 3.67
C ALA A 57 -0.37 -4.75 2.47
N ARG A 58 0.67 -5.58 2.71
CA ARG A 58 1.40 -6.29 1.64
C ARG A 58 0.53 -7.27 0.87
N LEU A 59 -0.36 -7.98 1.56
CA LEU A 59 -1.30 -8.90 0.92
C LEU A 59 -2.26 -8.16 0.01
N LEU A 60 -2.79 -7.03 0.49
CA LEU A 60 -3.71 -6.17 -0.26
C LEU A 60 -3.04 -5.57 -1.50
N GLU A 61 -1.81 -5.07 -1.36
CA GLU A 61 -0.99 -4.56 -2.46
C GLU A 61 -0.87 -5.59 -3.59
N LYS A 62 -0.42 -6.81 -3.26
CA LYS A 62 -0.25 -7.89 -4.24
C LYS A 62 -1.57 -8.38 -4.82
N TRP A 63 -2.61 -8.47 -4.00
CA TRP A 63 -3.95 -8.81 -4.45
C TRP A 63 -4.44 -7.82 -5.50
N PHE A 64 -4.31 -6.51 -5.25
CA PHE A 64 -4.76 -5.49 -6.18
C PHE A 64 -4.03 -5.59 -7.53
N ILE A 65 -2.70 -5.79 -7.52
CA ILE A 65 -1.94 -5.97 -8.76
C ILE A 65 -2.41 -7.23 -9.51
N ALA A 66 -2.59 -8.35 -8.80
CA ALA A 66 -3.04 -9.60 -9.39
C ALA A 66 -4.46 -9.52 -9.97
N GLU A 67 -5.34 -8.75 -9.32
CA GLU A 67 -6.70 -8.49 -9.81
C GLU A 67 -6.69 -7.65 -11.09
N LYS A 68 -5.81 -6.64 -11.19
CA LYS A 68 -5.75 -5.75 -12.35
C LYS A 68 -4.96 -6.31 -13.54
N LEU A 69 -3.87 -7.04 -13.28
CA LEU A 69 -2.90 -7.45 -14.31
C LEU A 69 -2.77 -8.98 -14.48
N GLY A 70 -3.40 -9.77 -13.61
CA GLY A 70 -3.47 -11.23 -13.70
C GLY A 70 -2.73 -11.98 -12.59
N GLN A 71 -3.13 -13.24 -12.39
CA GLN A 71 -2.70 -14.08 -11.27
C GLN A 71 -1.19 -14.36 -11.22
N GLN A 72 -0.45 -14.20 -12.33
CA GLN A 72 1.01 -14.34 -12.34
C GLN A 72 1.72 -13.32 -11.44
N PHE A 73 1.10 -12.16 -11.18
CA PHE A 73 1.67 -11.12 -10.32
C PHE A 73 1.72 -11.47 -8.84
N TRP A 74 1.05 -12.54 -8.39
CA TRP A 74 1.26 -13.09 -7.04
C TRP A 74 2.72 -13.48 -6.76
N LYS A 75 3.50 -13.73 -7.82
CA LYS A 75 4.89 -14.17 -7.75
C LYS A 75 5.92 -13.03 -7.67
N ILE A 76 5.50 -11.76 -7.74
CA ILE A 76 6.45 -10.65 -7.60
C ILE A 76 7.09 -10.68 -6.21
N PRO A 77 8.40 -10.41 -6.09
CA PRO A 77 9.15 -10.52 -4.84
C PRO A 77 9.06 -9.24 -3.98
N SER A 78 7.91 -8.56 -3.94
CA SER A 78 7.78 -7.28 -3.22
C SER A 78 8.06 -7.43 -1.71
N GLU A 79 7.65 -8.54 -1.09
CA GLU A 79 7.92 -8.78 0.33
C GLU A 79 9.40 -9.01 0.62
N GLN A 80 10.13 -9.65 -0.29
CA GLN A 80 11.59 -9.81 -0.17
C GLN A 80 12.27 -8.44 -0.29
N TYR A 81 11.86 -7.63 -1.26
CA TYR A 81 12.40 -6.29 -1.45
C TYR A 81 12.20 -5.42 -0.19
N TYR A 82 10.98 -5.39 0.37
CA TYR A 82 10.70 -4.68 1.63
C TYR A 82 11.51 -5.20 2.81
N LYS A 83 11.80 -6.51 2.85
CA LYS A 83 12.62 -7.11 3.91
C LYS A 83 14.09 -6.69 3.79
N GLU A 84 14.64 -6.66 2.57
CA GLU A 84 16.02 -6.24 2.31
C GLU A 84 16.22 -4.74 2.54
N HIS A 85 15.16 -3.94 2.33
CA HIS A 85 15.15 -2.49 2.50
C HIS A 85 14.33 -2.06 3.72
N GLN A 86 14.32 -2.86 4.78
CA GLN A 86 13.40 -2.70 5.91
C GLN A 86 13.46 -1.31 6.57
N SER A 87 14.66 -0.76 6.75
CA SER A 87 14.85 0.56 7.35
C SER A 87 14.26 1.66 6.46
N GLU A 88 14.47 1.59 5.15
CA GLU A 88 13.87 2.52 4.16
C GLU A 88 12.35 2.37 4.17
N TYR A 89 11.84 1.14 4.11
CA TYR A 89 10.40 0.84 4.13
C TYR A 89 9.68 1.47 5.33
N TYR A 90 10.23 1.35 6.54
CA TYR A 90 9.59 1.96 7.71
C TYR A 90 9.75 3.49 7.75
N ALA A 91 10.86 4.02 7.24
CA ALA A 91 11.07 5.47 7.18
C ALA A 91 10.09 6.14 6.21
N THR A 92 9.85 5.54 5.04
CA THR A 92 9.00 6.11 3.99
C THR A 92 7.50 6.02 4.32
N ILE A 93 7.09 5.20 5.29
CA ILE A 93 5.73 5.21 5.83
C ILE A 93 5.45 6.50 6.64
N HIS A 94 6.46 7.18 7.19
CA HIS A 94 6.22 8.35 8.03
C HIS A 94 6.00 9.62 7.21
N LEU A 95 4.74 10.00 6.97
CA LEU A 95 4.39 11.21 6.19
C LEU A 95 4.00 12.44 7.03
N GLY A 96 4.00 12.35 8.36
CA GLY A 96 3.48 13.39 9.24
C GLY A 96 3.74 13.09 10.71
N ILE A 97 3.23 13.95 11.59
CA ILE A 97 3.34 13.80 13.05
C ILE A 97 2.18 12.94 13.60
N ASN A 98 0.99 13.11 13.03
CA ASN A 98 -0.22 12.34 13.35
C ASN A 98 -1.04 12.05 12.07
N PHE A 99 -2.10 11.23 12.20
CA PHE A 99 -2.93 10.80 11.07
C PHE A 99 -3.58 11.97 10.30
N TYR A 100 -3.93 13.05 10.99
CA TYR A 100 -4.60 14.22 10.40
C TYR A 100 -3.63 15.19 9.71
N GLU A 101 -2.33 15.02 9.94
CA GLU A 101 -1.25 15.84 9.38
C GLU A 101 -0.37 15.04 8.40
N LEU A 102 -0.92 13.99 7.78
CA LEU A 102 -0.23 13.22 6.74
C LEU A 102 -0.10 14.06 5.46
N ASP A 103 1.13 14.28 5.01
CA ASP A 103 1.43 14.97 3.76
C ASP A 103 1.72 13.96 2.64
N TYR A 104 0.67 13.56 1.91
CA TYR A 104 0.80 12.62 0.80
C TYR A 104 1.62 13.18 -0.38
N ASN A 105 1.94 14.47 -0.43
CA ASN A 105 2.90 14.97 -1.44
C ASN A 105 4.31 14.40 -1.22
N LYS A 106 4.60 13.86 -0.03
CA LYS A 106 5.88 13.21 0.33
C LYS A 106 5.85 11.69 0.17
N CYS A 107 4.76 11.10 -0.35
CA CYS A 107 4.65 9.64 -0.42
C CYS A 107 5.50 8.99 -1.52
N LEU A 108 6.10 9.79 -2.42
CA LEU A 108 6.82 9.27 -3.59
C LEU A 108 7.87 8.24 -3.21
N ASP A 109 8.65 8.48 -2.15
CA ASP A 109 9.70 7.56 -1.70
C ASP A 109 9.15 6.19 -1.30
N PHE A 110 7.95 6.14 -0.72
CA PHE A 110 7.26 4.87 -0.43
C PHE A 110 6.77 4.22 -1.74
N LEU A 111 6.10 4.99 -2.60
CA LEU A 111 5.47 4.48 -3.81
C LEU A 111 6.47 3.83 -4.77
N VAL A 112 7.70 4.37 -4.87
CA VAL A 112 8.74 3.82 -5.74
C VAL A 112 9.35 2.51 -5.24
N MET A 113 9.14 2.12 -3.97
CA MET A 113 9.70 0.86 -3.47
C MET A 113 9.07 -0.37 -4.14
N LEU A 114 7.77 -0.32 -4.44
CA LEU A 114 7.06 -1.44 -5.07
C LEU A 114 7.61 -1.77 -6.47
N PRO A 115 7.67 -0.85 -7.45
CA PRO A 115 8.22 -1.17 -8.77
C PRO A 115 9.71 -1.57 -8.70
N LYS A 116 10.47 -1.10 -7.69
CA LYS A 116 11.86 -1.51 -7.53
C LYS A 116 12.04 -3.01 -7.27
N CYS A 117 11.02 -3.71 -6.76
CA CYS A 117 11.09 -5.16 -6.60
C CYS A 117 11.24 -5.92 -7.93
N LEU A 118 10.95 -5.29 -9.06
CA LEU A 118 11.04 -5.89 -10.39
C LEU A 118 12.45 -5.84 -10.99
N TYR A 119 13.33 -4.94 -10.52
CA TYR A 119 14.68 -4.80 -11.11
C TYR A 119 15.65 -5.92 -10.70
N ASN A 120 15.28 -6.73 -9.71
CA ASN A 120 16.08 -7.86 -9.20
C ASN A 120 15.41 -9.22 -9.48
N LEU A 121 14.52 -9.29 -10.48
CA LEU A 121 13.96 -10.57 -10.91
C LEU A 121 15.10 -11.44 -11.49
N PRO A 122 15.27 -12.68 -11.01
CA PRO A 122 16.28 -13.61 -11.55
C PRO A 122 16.01 -13.94 -13.03
#